data_AF-A0A818M8B7-F1
#
_entry.id   AF-A0A818M8B7-F1
#
_cell.length_a   1.000
_cell.length_b   1.000
_cell.length_c   1.000
_cell.angle_alpha   90.00
_cell.angle_beta   90.00
_cell.angle_gamma   90.00
#
_symmetry.space_group_name_H-M   'P 1'
#
loop_
_entity.id
_entity.type
_entity.pdbx_description
1 polymer ?
#
loop_
_entity_poly.entity_id
_entity_poly.type
_entity_poly.pdbx_seq_one_letter_code
_entity_poly.pdbx_strand_id
1 'polypeptide(L)' 'QTSIDLPNKIFCEQITDTHVLPVIREERPYGMLLSFGERTALHCGIRLHEENMLAAYLCNILGEQNIFIC' A
#
# COMPACT_ATOMS: atom_id res chain seq x y z
N GLN A 1 -2.90 23.20 -14.46
CA GLN A 1 -2.50 23.13 -13.05
C GLN A 1 -3.22 21.93 -12.45
N THR A 2 -2.64 20.75 -12.62
CA THR A 2 -3.14 19.52 -12.00
C THR A 2 -2.55 19.50 -10.59
N SER A 3 -3.40 19.67 -9.58
CA SER A 3 -3.02 19.42 -8.19
C SER A 3 -2.55 17.97 -8.14
N ILE A 4 -1.25 17.76 -8.00
CA ILE A 4 -0.71 16.45 -7.64
C ILE A 4 -1.34 16.16 -6.29
N ASP A 5 -2.28 15.21 -6.24
CA ASP A 5 -2.85 14.70 -5.01
C ASP A 5 -1.69 14.15 -4.18
N LEU A 6 -1.13 15.01 -3.34
CA LEU A 6 -0.14 14.62 -2.35
C LEU A 6 -0.81 13.61 -1.43
N PRO A 7 -0.12 12.50 -1.08
CA PRO A 7 -0.68 11.57 -0.12
C PRO A 7 -0.99 12.31 1.19
N ASN A 8 -2.19 12.11 1.73
CA ASN A 8 -2.62 12.72 2.98
C ASN A 8 -1.74 12.31 4.17
N LYS A 9 -1.08 11.16 4.09
CA LYS A 9 -0.13 10.64 5.07
C LYS A 9 1.02 9.92 4.37
N ILE A 10 2.22 10.10 4.89
CA ILE A 10 3.44 9.46 4.41
C ILE A 10 4.01 8.63 5.56
N PHE A 11 4.21 7.34 5.34
CA PHE A 11 4.79 6.41 6.32
C PHE A 11 6.21 6.07 5.90
N CYS A 12 7.22 6.66 6.54
CA CYS A 12 8.63 6.38 6.22
C CYS A 12 9.17 5.19 7.02
N GLU A 13 8.45 4.07 7.01
CA GLU A 13 8.85 2.83 7.70
C GLU A 13 9.45 1.81 6.73
N GLN A 14 10.03 0.73 7.26
CA GLN A 14 10.56 -0.33 6.41
C GLN A 14 9.44 -1.09 5.71
N ILE A 15 9.56 -1.28 4.39
CA ILE A 15 8.56 -1.98 3.59
C ILE A 15 8.64 -3.49 3.84
N THR A 16 8.03 -3.90 4.95
CA THR A 16 7.94 -5.28 5.43
C THR A 16 6.54 -5.52 5.97
N ASP A 17 6.05 -6.75 5.84
CA ASP A 17 4.69 -7.12 6.20
C ASP A 17 4.35 -6.75 7.66
N THR A 18 5.31 -6.92 8.58
CA THR A 18 5.14 -6.63 10.01
C THR A 18 4.95 -5.14 10.31
N HIS A 19 5.51 -4.26 9.49
CA HIS A 19 5.35 -2.81 9.61
C HIS A 19 4.15 -2.29 8.80
N VAL A 20 3.86 -2.92 7.66
CA VAL A 20 2.78 -2.51 6.76
C VAL A 20 1.39 -2.95 7.25
N LEU A 21 1.27 -4.15 7.86
CA LEU A 21 -0.03 -4.64 8.37
C LEU A 21 -0.68 -3.69 9.40
N PRO A 22 0.04 -3.23 10.44
CA PRO A 22 -0.51 -2.28 11.41
C PRO A 22 -1.02 -1.00 10.75
N VAL A 23 -0.28 -0.48 9.76
CA VAL A 23 -0.68 0.72 9.00
C VAL A 23 -1.96 0.47 8.22
N ILE A 24 -2.08 -0.66 7.50
CA ILE A 24 -3.31 -1.04 6.79
C ILE A 24 -4.47 -1.22 7.78
N ARG A 25 -4.20 -1.75 8.97
CA ARG A 25 -5.21 -1.96 10.01
C ARG A 25 -5.74 -0.65 10.60
N GLU A 26 -4.88 0.34 10.81
CA GLU A 26 -5.24 1.66 11.34
C GLU A 26 -5.88 2.55 10.28
N GLU A 27 -5.27 2.63 9.09
CA GLU A 27 -5.73 3.52 8.02
C GLU A 27 -6.89 2.93 7.21
N ARG A 28 -7.07 1.60 7.23
CA ARG A 28 -8.08 0.87 6.45
C ARG A 28 -8.20 1.37 5.00
N PRO A 29 -7.09 1.35 4.23
CA PRO A 29 -7.12 1.85 2.87
C PRO A 29 -7.98 0.95 1.99
N TYR A 30 -8.73 1.57 1.07
CA TYR A 30 -9.54 0.85 0.08
C TYR A 30 -8.67 0.06 -0.92
N GLY A 31 -7.43 0.50 -1.11
CA GLY A 31 -6.46 -0.20 -1.93
C GLY A 31 -5.03 0.29 -1.74
N MET A 32 -4.09 -0.43 -2.34
CA MET A 32 -2.66 -0.09 -2.33
C MET A 32 -2.16 0.04 -3.77
N LEU A 33 -1.36 1.07 -4.06
CA LEU A 33 -0.71 1.25 -5.35
C LEU A 33 0.78 0.93 -5.23
N LEU A 34 1.20 -0.12 -5.92
CA LEU A 34 2.60 -0.59 -5.91
C LEU A 34 3.42 -0.06 -7.09
N SER A 35 2.77 0.65 -8.03
CA SER A 35 3.37 1.12 -9.29
C SER A 35 4.55 2.09 -9.13
N PHE A 36 4.67 2.75 -7.98
CA PHE A 36 5.69 3.77 -7.72
C PHE A 36 6.80 3.31 -6.76
N GLY A 37 6.66 2.12 -6.17
CA GLY A 37 7.66 1.58 -5.27
C GLY A 37 8.74 0.81 -6.01
N GLU A 38 9.93 0.69 -5.40
CA GLU A 38 10.98 -0.21 -5.90
C GLU A 38 10.56 -1.69 -5.78
N ARG A 39 11.46 -2.59 -6.20
CA ARG A 39 11.24 -4.05 -6.15
C ARG A 39 10.74 -4.56 -4.79
N THR A 40 11.19 -3.94 -3.70
CA THR A 40 10.81 -4.29 -2.33
C THR A 40 9.33 -4.05 -2.07
N ALA A 41 8.78 -2.91 -2.51
CA ALA A 41 7.37 -2.59 -2.33
C ALA A 41 6.47 -3.51 -3.15
N LEU A 42 6.87 -3.77 -4.40
CA LEU A 42 6.15 -4.66 -5.28
C LEU A 42 6.10 -6.09 -4.72
N HIS A 43 7.23 -6.64 -4.30
CA HIS A 43 7.29 -7.97 -3.70
C HIS A 43 6.50 -8.06 -2.38
N CYS A 44 6.60 -7.04 -1.51
CA CYS A 44 5.87 -6.99 -0.25
C CYS A 44 4.35 -6.98 -0.51
N GLY A 45 3.88 -6.10 -1.38
CA GLY A 45 2.45 -6.00 -1.70
C GLY A 45 1.90 -7.27 -2.37
N ILE A 46 2.64 -7.87 -3.32
CA ILE A 46 2.27 -9.15 -3.92
C ILE A 46 2.19 -10.24 -2.85
N ARG A 47 3.18 -10.36 -1.95
CA ARG A 47 3.16 -11.35 -0.88
C ARG A 47 1.96 -11.18 0.04
N LEU A 48 1.66 -9.94 0.46
CA LEU A 48 0.48 -9.64 1.28
C LEU A 48 -0.84 -10.01 0.59
N HIS A 49 -0.89 -9.90 -0.74
CA HIS A 49 -2.03 -10.31 -1.54
C HIS A 49 -2.13 -11.84 -1.66
N GLU A 50 -1.03 -12.52 -1.97
CA GLU A 50 -0.96 -13.98 -2.05
C GLU A 50 -1.30 -14.67 -0.71
N GLU A 51 -0.87 -14.08 0.40
CA GLU A 51 -1.18 -14.54 1.75
C GLU A 51 -2.62 -14.21 2.21
N ASN A 52 -3.45 -13.58 1.35
CA ASN A 52 -4.81 -13.12 1.67
C ASN A 52 -4.89 -12.18 2.89
N MET A 53 -3.76 -11.57 3.30
CA MET A 53 -3.72 -10.63 4.42
C MET A 53 -4.56 -9.38 4.12
N LEU A 54 -4.53 -8.92 2.86
CA LEU A 54 -5.29 -7.75 2.41
C LEU A 54 -6.80 -7.99 2.33
N ALA A 55 -7.22 -9.24 2.10
CA ALA A 55 -8.63 -9.60 1.96
C ALA A 55 -9.43 -9.36 3.27
N ALA A 56 -8.79 -9.56 4.43
CA ALA A 56 -9.39 -9.28 5.74
C ALA A 56 -9.70 -7.78 5.95
N TYR A 57 -9.04 -6.90 5.20
CA TYR A 57 -9.19 -5.45 5.30
C TYR A 57 -9.96 -4.83 4.12
N LEU A 58 -10.53 -5.66 3.23
CA LEU A 58 -11.15 -5.21 1.97
C LEU A 58 -10.21 -4.32 1.13
N CYS A 59 -8.90 -4.55 1.28
CA CYS A 59 -7.87 -3.78 0.60
C CYS A 59 -7.47 -4.51 -0.69
N ASN A 60 -7.59 -3.86 -1.83
CA ASN A 60 -7.16 -4.43 -3.12
C ASN A 60 -5.87 -3.77 -3.62
N ILE A 61 -5.04 -4.53 -4.33
CA ILE A 61 -3.96 -3.92 -5.11
C ILE A 61 -4.62 -3.22 -6.30
N LEU A 62 -4.59 -1.89 -6.28
CA LEU A 62 -5.09 -1.07 -7.37
C LEU A 62 -3.94 -0.90 -8.37
N GLY A 63 -4.10 -1.47 -9.56
CA GLY A 63 -3.25 -1.13 -10.70
C GLY A 63 -3.59 0.28 -11.18
N GLU A 64 -2.55 1.08 -11.43
CA GLU A 64 -2.57 2.47 -11.93
C GLU A 64 -3.86 3.24 -11.63
N GLN A 65 -4.15 3.49 -10.34
CA GLN A 65 -4.62 4.78 -9.82
C GLN A 65 -4.82 4.67 -8.30
N ASN A 66 -4.08 5.53 -7.58
CA ASN A 66 -4.31 6.06 -6.23
C ASN A 66 -4.20 5.12 -5.00
N ILE A 67 -2.97 5.02 -4.43
CA ILE A 67 -2.59 5.20 -3.01
C ILE A 67 -1.06 4.98 -2.88
N PHE A 68 -0.30 6.07 -2.73
CA PHE A 68 1.16 6.03 -2.58
C PHE A 68 1.55 5.53 -1.19
N ILE A 69 2.21 4.37 -1.14
CA ILE A 69 2.96 3.92 0.04
C ILE A 69 4.42 3.92 -0.41
N CYS A 70 5.15 4.97 -0.01
CA CYS A 70 6.60 5.06 -0.14
C CYS A 70 7.27 4.28 1.00
#